data_AF-A0A0D0DFT3-F1
#
_entry.id   AF-A0A0D0DFT3-F1
#
_cell.length_a   1.000
_cell.length_b   1.000
_cell.length_c   1.000
_cell.angle_alpha   90.00
_cell.angle_beta   90.00
_cell.angle_gamma   90.00
#
_symmetry.space_group_name_H-M   'P 1'
#
loop_
_entity.id
_entity.type
_entity.pdbx_description
1 polymer ?
#
loop_
_entity_poly.entity_id
_entity_poly.type
_entity_poly.pdbx_seq_one_letter_code
_entity_poly.pdbx_strand_id
1 'polypeptide(L)'
;FPDEDLGISLVDLYFVYMNCLVLLLHCPLFERKVMQWDHLHESPFCAVYLLVCAVGSRFSDDPRVFPEGSDSKHSVGRKYFQQVQMVMKTLLVPPCLEDLQMCCLSVLFLQGTSSPQACWTILGNVIRLAQYVGAHR
;
A
#
# COMPACT_ATOMS: atom_id res chain seq x y z
N PHE A 1 -3.05 3.04 -12.31
CA PHE A 1 -2.16 3.86 -11.46
C PHE A 1 -2.70 5.28 -11.35
N PRO A 2 -2.34 6.07 -10.32
CA PRO A 2 -2.56 7.51 -10.35
C PRO A 2 -1.79 8.16 -11.51
N ASP A 3 -2.21 9.35 -11.93
CA ASP A 3 -1.40 10.23 -12.80
C ASP A 3 -0.06 10.53 -12.11
N GLU A 4 0.99 10.85 -12.87
CA GLU A 4 2.34 11.03 -12.33
C GLU A 4 2.42 12.13 -11.26
N ASP A 5 1.80 13.29 -11.52
CA ASP A 5 1.76 14.42 -10.59
C ASP A 5 1.03 14.08 -9.28
N LEU A 6 -0.09 13.36 -9.40
CA LEU A 6 -0.84 12.86 -8.26
C LEU A 6 -0.03 11.82 -7.50
N GLY A 7 0.62 10.89 -8.20
CA GLY A 7 1.47 9.86 -7.61
C GLY A 7 2.57 10.43 -6.73
N ILE A 8 3.31 11.42 -7.25
CA ILE A 8 4.37 12.12 -6.50
C ILE A 8 3.79 12.78 -5.25
N SER A 9 2.71 13.56 -5.39
CA SER A 9 2.04 14.22 -4.26
C SER A 9 1.58 13.23 -3.19
N LEU A 10 1.00 12.10 -3.58
CA LEU A 10 0.55 11.06 -2.63
C LEU A 10 1.72 10.37 -1.91
N VAL A 11 2.84 10.16 -2.61
CA VAL A 11 4.06 9.60 -2.01
C VAL A 11 4.64 10.57 -0.99
N ASP A 12 4.72 11.87 -1.31
CA ASP A 12 5.20 12.91 -0.40
C ASP A 12 4.32 12.96 0.85
N LEU A 13 3.00 12.99 0.68
CA LEU A 13 2.04 12.97 1.79
C LEU A 13 2.20 11.72 2.68
N TYR A 14 2.42 10.55 2.09
CA TYR A 14 2.73 9.35 2.87
C TYR A 14 4.00 9.53 3.70
N PHE A 15 5.10 10.02 3.11
CA PHE A 15 6.36 10.17 3.83
C PHE A 15 6.30 11.24 4.92
N VAL A 16 5.56 12.33 4.69
CA VAL A 16 5.35 13.39 5.68
C VAL A 16 4.52 12.90 6.88
N TYR A 17 3.40 12.22 6.63
CA TYR A 17 2.44 11.92 7.70
C TYR A 17 2.58 10.53 8.32
N MET A 18 3.12 9.54 7.60
CA MET A 18 3.12 8.13 8.04
C MET A 18 4.50 7.52 8.24
N ASN A 19 5.53 7.98 7.51
CA ASN A 19 6.84 7.33 7.61
C ASN A 19 7.47 7.48 9.01
N CYS A 20 7.20 8.58 9.70
CA CYS A 20 7.62 8.79 11.09
C CYS A 20 7.04 7.78 12.09
N LEU A 21 5.90 7.16 11.77
CA LEU A 21 5.17 6.26 12.67
C LEU A 21 5.56 4.78 12.50
N VAL A 22 6.05 4.40 11.32
CA VAL A 22 6.23 2.98 10.96
C VAL A 22 7.63 2.67 10.42
N LEU A 23 8.39 3.67 9.95
CA LEU A 23 9.75 3.55 9.40
C LEU A 23 9.92 2.37 8.41
N LEU A 24 8.85 2.07 7.67
CA LEU A 24 8.75 0.87 6.85
C LEU A 24 9.54 0.99 5.54
N LEU A 25 9.65 2.22 5.02
CA LEU A 25 10.20 2.51 3.70
C LEU A 25 11.35 3.51 3.84
N HIS A 26 12.48 3.22 3.22
CA HIS A 26 13.59 4.15 3.12
C HIS A 26 13.29 5.17 2.00
N CYS A 27 12.89 6.39 2.37
CA CYS A 27 12.41 7.44 1.45
C CYS A 27 13.29 7.64 0.21
N PRO A 28 14.62 7.84 0.31
CA PRO A 28 15.47 8.02 -0.88
C PRO A 28 15.51 6.81 -1.81
N LEU A 29 15.38 5.59 -1.26
CA LEU A 29 15.39 4.38 -2.08
C LEU A 29 14.05 4.19 -2.79
N PHE A 30 12.96 4.48 -2.08
CA PHE A 30 11.61 4.39 -2.62
C PHE A 30 11.42 5.36 -3.78
N GLU A 31 11.74 6.64 -3.58
CA GLU A 31 11.64 7.67 -4.64
C GLU A 31 12.48 7.31 -5.86
N ARG A 32 13.70 6.80 -5.64
CA ARG A 32 14.55 6.34 -6.75
C ARG A 32 13.88 5.23 -7.57
N LYS A 33 13.26 4.24 -6.92
CA LYS A 33 12.52 3.17 -7.62
C LYS A 33 11.28 3.72 -8.36
N VAL A 34 10.62 4.74 -7.81
CA VAL A 34 9.51 5.44 -8.51
C VAL A 34 10.02 6.15 -9.76
N MET A 35 11.10 6.94 -9.65
CA MET A 35 11.71 7.66 -10.78
C MET A 35 12.27 6.74 -11.87
N GLN A 36 12.67 5.52 -11.50
CA GLN A 36 13.10 4.48 -12.44
C GLN A 36 11.93 3.73 -13.09
N TRP A 37 10.69 4.07 -12.77
CA TRP A 37 9.47 3.42 -13.27
C TRP A 37 9.38 1.93 -12.90
N ASP A 38 10.05 1.51 -11.81
CA ASP A 38 10.04 0.11 -11.36
C ASP A 38 8.63 -0.36 -11.01
N HIS A 39 7.76 0.57 -10.60
CA HIS A 39 6.37 0.30 -10.25
C HIS A 39 5.49 -0.07 -11.46
N LEU A 40 5.95 0.20 -12.69
CA LEU A 40 5.23 -0.15 -13.92
C LEU A 40 5.67 -1.52 -14.49
N HIS A 41 6.81 -2.06 -14.07
CA HIS A 41 7.43 -3.26 -14.64
C HIS A 41 7.02 -4.57 -13.91
N GLU A 42 5.73 -4.81 -13.69
CA GLU A 42 5.19 -6.04 -13.04
C GLU A 42 6.00 -6.52 -11.80
N SER A 43 6.48 -5.57 -11.00
CA SER A 43 7.33 -5.84 -9.83
C SER A 43 6.47 -5.97 -8.56
N PRO A 44 6.87 -6.74 -7.53
CA PRO A 44 6.24 -6.65 -6.21
C PRO A 44 6.24 -5.22 -5.65
N PHE A 45 7.15 -4.37 -6.11
CA PHE A 45 7.17 -2.93 -5.80
C PHE A 45 5.92 -2.18 -6.29
N CYS A 46 5.27 -2.62 -7.37
CA CYS A 46 4.02 -2.05 -7.87
C CYS A 46 2.94 -2.01 -6.76
N ALA A 47 2.79 -3.12 -6.05
CA ALA A 47 1.78 -3.23 -5.01
C ALA A 47 2.15 -2.39 -3.77
N VAL A 48 3.43 -2.32 -3.42
CA VAL A 48 3.92 -1.40 -2.38
C VAL A 48 3.61 0.06 -2.77
N TYR A 49 3.90 0.45 -4.01
CA TYR A 49 3.61 1.80 -4.52
C TYR A 49 2.12 2.15 -4.48
N LEU A 50 1.25 1.24 -4.93
CA LEU A 50 -0.20 1.44 -4.88
C LEU A 50 -0.73 1.56 -3.44
N LEU A 51 -0.17 0.81 -2.50
CA LEU A 51 -0.53 0.92 -1.09
C LEU A 51 -0.03 2.22 -0.46
N VAL A 52 1.17 2.69 -0.81
CA VAL A 52 1.65 4.03 -0.44
C VAL A 52 0.69 5.09 -0.95
N CYS A 53 0.28 5.02 -2.21
CA CYS A 53 -0.73 5.94 -2.77
C CYS A 53 -2.07 5.85 -2.02
N ALA A 54 -2.53 4.64 -1.68
CA ALA A 54 -3.78 4.43 -0.95
C ALA A 54 -3.76 5.09 0.44
N VAL A 55 -2.64 4.96 1.16
CA VAL A 55 -2.45 5.57 2.48
C VAL A 55 -2.28 7.08 2.36
N GLY A 56 -1.42 7.55 1.45
CA GLY A 56 -1.17 8.97 1.20
C GLY A 56 -2.41 9.74 0.77
N SER A 57 -3.34 9.09 0.04
CA SER A 57 -4.61 9.66 -0.40
C SER A 57 -5.42 10.30 0.73
N ARG A 58 -5.28 9.80 1.96
CA ARG A 58 -6.02 10.28 3.14
C ARG A 58 -5.67 11.70 3.57
N PHE A 59 -4.49 12.14 3.18
CA PHE A 59 -3.95 13.45 3.52
C PHE A 59 -4.03 14.40 2.32
N SER A 60 -4.64 13.96 1.22
CA SER A 60 -4.82 14.75 0.02
C SER A 60 -6.24 15.29 -0.06
N ASP A 61 -6.36 16.55 -0.47
CA ASP A 61 -7.62 17.19 -0.83
C ASP A 61 -7.89 17.11 -2.36
N ASP A 62 -7.02 16.45 -3.13
CA ASP A 62 -7.18 16.31 -4.57
C ASP A 62 -8.40 15.42 -4.90
N PRO A 63 -9.40 15.90 -5.65
CA PRO A 63 -10.61 15.12 -5.94
C PRO A 63 -10.34 13.81 -6.69
N ARG A 64 -9.19 13.68 -7.37
CA ARG A 64 -8.78 12.45 -8.04
C ARG A 64 -8.49 11.31 -7.07
N VAL A 65 -8.41 11.51 -5.76
CA VAL A 65 -8.21 10.39 -4.80
C VAL A 65 -9.49 9.63 -4.49
N PHE A 66 -10.64 10.22 -4.79
CA PHE A 66 -11.95 9.62 -4.56
C PHE A 66 -12.26 8.57 -5.64
N PRO A 67 -12.97 7.48 -5.29
CA PRO A 67 -13.54 6.58 -6.28
C PRO A 67 -14.72 7.25 -6.98
N GLU A 68 -14.96 6.89 -8.25
CA GLU A 68 -16.06 7.46 -9.03
C GLU A 68 -17.41 7.31 -8.31
N GLY A 69 -18.10 8.43 -8.13
CA GLY A 69 -19.42 8.48 -7.50
C GLY A 69 -19.43 8.42 -5.97
N SER A 70 -18.30 8.67 -5.29
CA SER A 70 -18.26 8.71 -3.82
C SER A 70 -17.37 9.83 -3.27
N ASP A 71 -17.95 10.73 -2.48
CA ASP A 71 -17.21 11.80 -1.76
C ASP A 71 -16.92 11.43 -0.30
N SER A 72 -17.07 10.15 0.06
CA SER A 72 -16.85 9.72 1.44
C SER A 72 -15.35 9.73 1.76
N LYS A 73 -14.95 10.45 2.80
CA LYS A 73 -13.56 10.42 3.30
C LYS A 73 -13.09 9.00 3.65
N HIS A 74 -14.01 8.08 3.96
CA HIS A 74 -13.70 6.69 4.26
C HIS A 74 -13.44 5.82 3.02
N SER A 75 -13.81 6.28 1.82
CA SER A 75 -13.58 5.57 0.55
C SER A 75 -12.33 6.06 -0.21
N VAL A 76 -11.70 7.13 0.28
CA VAL A 76 -10.47 7.71 -0.27
C VAL A 76 -9.35 6.68 -0.37
N GLY A 77 -8.67 6.63 -1.52
CA GLY A 77 -7.56 5.70 -1.79
C GLY A 77 -7.98 4.25 -2.02
N ARG A 78 -9.27 3.90 -1.86
CA ARG A 78 -9.77 2.53 -2.01
C ARG A 78 -9.52 1.94 -3.40
N LYS A 79 -9.57 2.77 -4.44
CA LYS A 79 -9.28 2.34 -5.82
C LYS A 79 -7.85 1.84 -6.03
N TYR A 80 -6.88 2.35 -5.26
CA TYR A 80 -5.50 1.87 -5.29
C TYR A 80 -5.35 0.58 -4.47
N PHE A 81 -5.98 0.53 -3.30
CA PHE A 81 -6.00 -0.68 -2.46
C PHE A 81 -6.62 -1.90 -3.16
N GLN A 82 -7.72 -1.70 -3.90
CA GLN A 82 -8.41 -2.79 -4.61
C GLN A 82 -7.54 -3.44 -5.71
N GLN A 83 -6.67 -2.67 -6.36
CA GLN A 83 -5.72 -3.22 -7.35
C GLN A 83 -4.75 -4.21 -6.71
N VAL A 84 -4.38 -4.00 -5.43
CA VAL A 84 -3.41 -4.83 -4.70
C VAL A 84 -4.02 -6.13 -4.19
N GLN A 85 -5.31 -6.12 -3.81
CA GLN A 85 -6.02 -7.35 -3.42
C GLN A 85 -6.11 -8.38 -4.55
N MET A 86 -5.99 -7.95 -5.81
CA MET A 86 -5.91 -8.87 -6.95
C MET A 86 -4.55 -9.57 -7.02
N VAL A 87 -3.47 -8.88 -6.61
CA VAL A 87 -2.08 -9.36 -6.67
C VAL A 87 -1.78 -10.40 -5.59
N MET A 88 -2.33 -10.22 -4.37
CA MET A 88 -2.09 -11.13 -3.23
C MET A 88 -2.64 -12.56 -3.41
N LYS A 89 -3.56 -12.80 -4.36
CA LYS A 89 -4.13 -14.14 -4.58
C LYS A 89 -3.15 -15.16 -5.17
N THR A 90 -1.94 -14.72 -5.54
CA THR A 90 -0.97 -15.51 -6.33
C THR A 90 0.24 -16.00 -5.54
N LEU A 91 0.26 -15.86 -4.20
CA LEU A 91 1.43 -16.15 -3.37
C LEU A 91 1.67 -17.67 -3.19
N LEU A 92 2.40 -18.27 -4.14
CA LEU A 92 2.98 -19.62 -4.08
C LEU A 92 4.51 -19.61 -3.82
N VAL A 93 5.10 -18.43 -3.58
CA VAL A 93 6.56 -18.20 -3.53
C VAL A 93 6.95 -17.72 -2.11
N PRO A 94 8.18 -18.04 -1.64
CA PRO A 94 8.67 -17.52 -0.37
C PRO A 94 8.63 -15.98 -0.29
N PRO A 95 8.25 -15.41 0.86
CA PRO A 95 7.91 -14.01 1.01
C PRO A 95 9.18 -13.16 0.90
N CYS A 96 9.12 -12.18 0.02
CA CYS A 96 10.14 -11.16 -0.12
C CYS A 96 9.87 -9.99 0.84
N LEU A 97 10.83 -9.07 0.96
CA LEU A 97 10.71 -7.89 1.81
C LEU A 97 9.46 -7.06 1.46
N GLU A 98 9.15 -6.96 0.17
CA GLU A 98 7.98 -6.26 -0.35
C GLU A 98 6.67 -6.88 0.14
N ASP A 99 6.62 -8.19 0.39
CA ASP A 99 5.42 -8.84 0.96
C ASP A 99 5.14 -8.32 2.37
N LEU A 100 6.16 -8.21 3.22
CA LEU A 100 6.01 -7.62 4.55
C LEU A 100 5.59 -6.15 4.49
N GLN A 101 6.19 -5.38 3.56
CA GLN A 101 5.84 -3.98 3.35
C GLN A 101 4.38 -3.83 2.91
N MET A 102 3.92 -4.66 1.96
CA MET A 102 2.53 -4.68 1.52
C MET A 102 1.57 -4.98 2.67
N CYS A 103 1.94 -5.91 3.55
CA CYS A 103 1.09 -6.28 4.67
C CYS A 103 0.96 -5.15 5.68
N CYS A 104 2.08 -4.53 6.08
CA CYS A 104 2.06 -3.38 6.97
C CYS A 104 1.26 -2.22 6.39
N LEU A 105 1.49 -1.87 5.11
CA LEU A 105 0.74 -0.78 4.45
C LEU A 105 -0.75 -1.10 4.30
N SER A 106 -1.11 -2.37 4.08
CA SER A 106 -2.50 -2.82 4.03
C SER A 106 -3.20 -2.65 5.37
N VAL A 107 -2.52 -2.95 6.48
CA VAL A 107 -3.04 -2.72 7.83
C VAL A 107 -3.26 -1.23 8.08
N LEU A 108 -2.25 -0.39 7.78
CA LEU A 108 -2.34 1.06 7.94
C LEU A 108 -3.49 1.65 7.14
N PHE A 109 -3.68 1.17 5.91
CA PHE A 109 -4.86 1.52 5.13
C PHE A 109 -6.11 1.05 5.87
N LEU A 110 -6.33 -0.24 6.11
CA LEU A 110 -7.62 -0.70 6.66
C LEU A 110 -8.01 -0.09 8.01
N GLN A 111 -7.04 0.25 8.88
CA GLN A 111 -7.28 0.95 10.16
C GLN A 111 -8.00 2.30 10.01
N GLY A 112 -7.76 3.04 8.92
CA GLY A 112 -8.42 4.34 8.68
C GLY A 112 -9.70 4.26 7.85
N THR A 113 -10.16 3.05 7.51
CA THR A 113 -11.44 2.85 6.80
C THR A 113 -12.55 2.46 7.77
N SER A 114 -13.81 2.57 7.34
CA SER A 114 -14.98 2.11 8.12
C SER A 114 -15.08 0.58 8.26
N SER A 115 -14.08 -0.18 7.78
CA SER A 115 -14.08 -1.65 7.73
C SER A 115 -12.83 -2.27 8.37
N PRO A 116 -12.47 -1.91 9.62
CA PRO A 116 -11.24 -2.41 10.26
C PRO A 116 -11.26 -3.93 10.48
N GLN A 117 -12.42 -4.59 10.49
CA GLN A 117 -12.54 -6.04 10.65
C GLN A 117 -11.89 -6.83 9.51
N ALA A 118 -11.94 -6.31 8.27
CA ALA A 118 -11.29 -6.93 7.12
C ALA A 118 -9.75 -6.97 7.26
N CYS A 119 -9.19 -6.05 8.06
CA CYS A 119 -7.77 -6.01 8.40
C CYS A 119 -7.30 -7.28 9.11
N TRP A 120 -8.10 -7.78 10.05
CA TRP A 120 -7.71 -8.93 10.87
C TRP A 120 -7.67 -10.23 10.07
N THR A 121 -8.56 -10.39 9.10
CA THR A 121 -8.54 -11.55 8.20
C THR A 121 -7.33 -11.55 7.28
N ILE A 122 -7.01 -10.39 6.69
CA ILE A 122 -5.86 -10.23 5.81
C ILE A 122 -4.56 -10.40 6.61
N LEU A 123 -4.43 -9.71 7.74
CA LEU A 123 -3.27 -9.81 8.62
C LEU A 123 -3.09 -11.23 9.19
N GLY A 124 -4.18 -11.90 9.56
CA GLY A 124 -4.14 -13.29 10.02
C GLY A 124 -3.66 -14.26 8.94
N ASN A 125 -4.01 -14.03 7.68
CA ASN A 125 -3.53 -14.84 6.56
C ASN A 125 -2.04 -14.59 6.28
N VAL A 126 -1.60 -13.33 6.37
CA VAL A 126 -0.19 -12.95 6.22
C VAL A 126 0.69 -13.54 7.31
N ILE A 127 0.28 -13.43 8.58
CA ILE A 127 1.04 -13.98 9.70
C ILE A 127 1.18 -15.50 9.57
N ARG A 128 0.08 -16.19 9.20
CA ARG A 128 0.13 -17.64 8.93
C ARG A 128 1.05 -17.97 7.77
N LEU A 129 1.05 -17.15 6.70
CA LEU A 129 1.98 -17.30 5.61
C LEU A 129 3.42 -17.13 6.12
N ALA A 130 3.76 -16.03 6.78
CA ALA A 130 5.10 -15.78 7.33
C ALA A 130 5.60 -16.90 8.28
N GLN A 131 4.71 -17.46 9.09
CA GLN A 131 5.00 -18.62 9.95
C GLN A 131 5.26 -19.89 9.12
N TYR A 132 4.50 -20.12 8.05
CA TYR A 132 4.62 -21.28 7.17
C TYR A 132 5.98 -21.32 6.44
N VAL A 133 6.56 -20.16 6.14
CA VAL A 133 7.82 -20.02 5.39
C VAL A 133 9.05 -19.96 6.27
N GLY A 134 8.89 -20.18 7.59
CA GLY A 134 10.01 -20.39 8.49
C GLY A 134 10.75 -19.13 8.92
N ALA A 135 10.15 -17.93 8.80
CA ALA A 135 10.76 -16.65 9.20
C ALA A 135 11.08 -16.52 10.72
N HIS A 136 10.90 -17.60 11.48
CA HIS A 136 11.23 -17.74 12.90
C HIS A 136 12.56 -18.49 13.13
N ARG A 137 13.28 -18.87 12.08
CA ARG A 137 14.60 -19.52 12.14
C ARG A 137 15.70 -18.65 11.55
#